data_AF-A0A1S2UHI5-F1
#
_entry.id   AF-A0A1S2UHI5-F1
#
_cell.length_a   1.000
_cell.length_b   1.000
_cell.length_c   1.000
_cell.angle_alpha   90.00
_cell.angle_beta   90.00
_cell.angle_gamma   90.00
#
_symmetry.space_group_name_H-M   'P 1'
#
loop_
_entity.id
_entity.type
_entity.pdbx_description
1 polymer ?
#
loop_
_entity_poly.entity_id
_entity_poly.type
_entity_poly.pdbx_seq_one_letter_code
_entity_poly.pdbx_strand_id
1 'polypeptide(L)' 'MKIELENVDSPQGCLLRLGNLSLMFSTRTEAEQFVERLQGRIEAVQFGVPPVTEAALESDAE' A
#
# COMPACT_ATOMS: atom_id res chain seq x y z
N MET A 1 -0.34 -13.21 2.34
CA MET A 1 -1.17 -12.70 1.22
C MET A 1 -0.24 -12.51 0.02
N LYS A 2 -0.56 -13.06 -1.17
CA LYS A 2 0.28 -12.88 -2.37
C LYS A 2 -0.23 -11.68 -3.16
N ILE A 3 0.66 -10.75 -3.48
CA ILE A 3 0.38 -9.55 -4.29
C ILE A 3 1.11 -9.72 -5.63
N GLU A 4 0.40 -9.50 -6.73
CA GLU A 4 0.97 -9.58 -8.08
C GLU A 4 0.73 -8.26 -8.82
N LEU A 5 1.75 -7.77 -9.53
CA LEU A 5 1.69 -6.56 -10.37
C LEU A 5 1.98 -6.93 -11.82
N GLU A 6 1.12 -6.48 -12.72
CA GLU A 6 1.20 -6.74 -14.16
C GLU A 6 1.09 -5.41 -14.92
N ASN A 7 2.06 -5.10 -15.77
CA ASN A 7 1.93 -3.94 -16.66
C ASN A 7 0.98 -4.31 -17.80
N VAL A 8 0.00 -3.45 -18.06
CA VAL A 8 -1.01 -3.64 -19.11
C VAL A 8 -0.81 -2.56 -20.16
N ASP A 9 -0.74 -2.95 -21.43
CA ASP A 9 -0.46 -2.01 -22.52
C ASP A 9 -1.74 -1.36 -23.10
N SER A 10 -2.92 -1.95 -22.86
CA SER A 10 -4.20 -1.42 -23.35
C SER A 10 -5.41 -1.81 -22.46
N PRO A 11 -6.04 -0.88 -21.74
CA PRO A 11 -5.56 0.49 -21.51
C PRO A 11 -4.20 0.48 -20.83
N GLN A 12 -3.35 1.45 -21.17
CA GLN A 12 -2.04 1.55 -20.56
C GLN A 12 -2.18 1.75 -19.05
N GLY A 13 -1.54 0.89 -18.26
CA GLY A 13 -1.66 0.91 -16.81
C GLY A 13 -0.93 -0.22 -16.10
N CYS A 14 -1.23 -0.39 -14.83
CA CYS A 14 -0.72 -1.47 -14.00
C CYS A 14 -1.88 -2.15 -13.27
N LEU A 15 -2.05 -3.45 -13.50
CA LEU A 15 -3.02 -4.28 -12.83
C LEU A 15 -2.39 -4.89 -11.57
N LEU A 16 -3.03 -4.65 -10.43
CA LEU A 16 -2.67 -5.23 -9.15
C LEU A 16 -3.68 -6.32 -8.80
N ARG A 17 -3.19 -7.53 -8.47
CA ARG A 17 -4.03 -8.68 -8.07
C ARG A 17 -3.76 -9.08 -6.62
N LEU A 18 -4.83 -9.22 -5.84
CA LEU A 18 -4.85 -9.61 -4.43
C LEU A 18 -5.86 -10.74 -4.26
N GLY A 19 -5.45 -11.98 -4.53
CA GLY A 19 -6.38 -13.11 -4.56
C GLY A 19 -7.47 -12.89 -5.63
N ASN A 20 -8.71 -12.70 -5.19
CA ASN A 20 -9.87 -12.47 -6.09
C ASN A 20 -10.15 -10.99 -6.34
N LEU A 21 -9.39 -10.07 -5.72
CA LEU A 21 -9.51 -8.64 -5.95
C LEU A 21 -8.51 -8.19 -7.00
N SER A 22 -8.98 -7.39 -7.96
CA SER A 22 -8.16 -6.76 -8.98
C SER A 22 -8.39 -5.25 -8.98
N LEU A 23 -7.30 -4.48 -9.01
CA LEU A 23 -7.32 -3.01 -9.06
C LEU A 23 -6.46 -2.53 -10.23
N MET A 24 -6.97 -1.58 -11.01
CA MET A 24 -6.24 -0.96 -12.12
C MET A 24 -5.69 0.40 -11.68
N PHE A 25 -4.41 0.62 -11.94
CA PHE A 25 -3.70 1.89 -11.72
C PHE A 25 -3.21 2.46 -13.05
N SER A 26 -3.04 3.78 -13.11
CA SER A 26 -2.58 4.44 -14.34
C SER A 26 -1.09 4.19 -14.56
N THR A 27 -0.33 4.01 -13.47
CA THR A 27 1.11 3.75 -13.53
C THR A 27 1.51 2.63 -12.56
N ARG A 28 2.67 2.03 -12.84
CA ARG A 28 3.28 1.03 -11.94
C ARG A 28 3.64 1.64 -10.57
N THR A 29 4.13 2.87 -10.57
CA THR A 29 4.52 3.58 -9.35
C THR A 29 3.34 3.79 -8.41
N GLU A 30 2.16 4.13 -8.93
CA GLU A 30 0.93 4.23 -8.12
C GLU A 30 0.56 2.88 -7.47
N ALA A 31 0.67 1.79 -8.23
CA ALA A 31 0.39 0.45 -7.73
C ALA A 31 1.39 0.04 -6.63
N GLU A 32 2.68 0.33 -6.81
CA GLU A 32 3.73 0.05 -5.82
C GLU A 32 3.51 0.84 -4.51
N GLN A 33 3.21 2.13 -4.59
CA GLN A 33 2.89 2.95 -3.41
C GLN A 33 1.65 2.44 -2.66
N PHE A 34 0.65 1.92 -3.38
CA PHE A 34 -0.51 1.29 -2.76
C PHE A 34 -0.12 0.02 -2.00
N VAL A 35 0.76 -0.81 -2.57
CA VAL A 35 1.26 -2.04 -1.93
C VAL A 35 2.00 -1.73 -0.64
N GLU A 36 2.90 -0.75 -0.65
CA GLU A 36 3.66 -0.34 0.55
C GLU A 36 2.72 0.10 1.68
N ARG A 37 1.72 0.95 1.38
CA ARG A 37 0.71 1.37 2.36
C ARG A 37 -0.13 0.20 2.88
N LEU A 38 -0.48 -0.73 2.00
CA LEU A 38 -1.26 -1.91 2.38
C LEU A 38 -0.47 -2.83 3.32
N GLN A 39 0.81 -3.07 3.02
CA GLN A 39 1.70 -3.86 3.86
C GLN A 39 1.91 -3.21 5.23
N GLY A 40 2.21 -1.91 5.27
CA GLY A 40 2.36 -1.19 6.54
C GLY A 40 1.10 -1.23 7.40
N ARG A 41 -0.10 -1.20 6.80
CA ARG A 41 -1.37 -1.39 7.53
C ARG A 41 -1.55 -2.82 8.05
N ILE A 42 -1.18 -3.83 7.27
CA ILE A 42 -1.27 -5.23 7.70
C ILE A 42 -0.32 -5.49 8.88
N GLU A 43 0.89 -4.93 8.83
CA GLU A 43 1.87 -5.01 9.92
C GLU A 43 1.36 -4.29 11.17
N ALA A 44 0.85 -3.07 11.05
CA ALA A 44 0.23 -2.33 12.15
C ALA A 44 -0.89 -3.11 12.84
N VAL A 45 -1.76 -3.77 12.06
CA VAL A 45 -2.86 -4.60 12.57
C VAL A 45 -2.34 -5.89 13.22
N GLN A 46 -1.32 -6.54 12.67
CA GLN A 46 -0.76 -7.77 13.25
C GLN A 46 0.00 -7.54 14.55
N PHE A 47 0.70 -6.41 14.67
CA PHE A 47 1.55 -6.12 15.84
C PHE A 47 0.89 -5.17 16.84
N GLY A 48 -0.36 -4.74 16.61
CA GLY A 48 -1.08 -3.82 17.50
C GLY A 48 -0.43 -2.43 17.61
N VAL A 49 0.47 -2.10 16.67
CA VAL A 49 1.16 -0.80 16.62
C VAL A 49 0.33 0.12 15.74
N PRO A 50 -0.17 1.26 16.24
CA PRO A 50 -0.86 2.22 15.39
C PRO A 50 0.09 2.70 14.28
N PRO A 51 -0.41 2.95 13.06
CA PRO A 51 0.43 3.49 12.00
C PRO A 51 1.08 4.76 12.51
N VAL A 52 2.42 4.80 12.51
CA VAL A 52 3.18 5.99 12.84
C VAL A 52 2.90 7.00 11.73
N THR A 53 1.86 7.81 11.90
CA THR A 53 1.80 9.10 11.23
C THR A 53 2.99 9.89 11.73
N GLU A 54 3.88 10.31 10.82
CA GLU A 54 5.01 11.22 11.03
C GLU A 54 4.59 12.63 11.54
N ALA A 55 3.41 12.75 12.18
CA ALA A 55 2.81 13.96 12.69
C ALA A 55 2.67 13.96 14.23
N ALA A 56 3.53 13.23 14.94
CA ALA A 56 3.57 13.22 16.40
C ALA A 56 5.01 13.30 16.92
N LEU A 57 5.67 14.42 16.62
CA LEU A 57 6.91 14.85 17.27
C LEU A 57 6.74 16.26 17.85
N GLU A 58 5.60 16.55 18.49
CA GLU A 58 5.45 17.73 19.34
C GLU A 58 4.53 17.42 20.52
N SER A 59 5.10 16.88 21.60
CA SER A 59 4.73 17.15 23.00
C SER A 59 5.22 16.02 23.88
N ASP A 60 6.42 16.15 24.42
CA ASP A 60 6.70 15.80 25.82
C ASP A 60 8.04 16.41 26.21
N ALA A 61 7.97 17.62 26.75
CA ALA A 61 9.02 18.21 27.58
C ALA A 61 8.29 18.95 28.70
N GLU A 62 7.94 18.19 29.74
CA GLU A 62 7.70 18.69 31.10
C GLU A 62 8.90 19.51 31.61
#